data_AF-A0A482T6L9-F1
#
_entry.id   AF-A0A482T6L9-F1
#
_cell.length_a   1.000
_cell.length_b   1.000
_cell.length_c   1.000
_cell.angle_alpha   90.00
_cell.angle_beta   90.00
_cell.angle_gamma   90.00
#
_symmetry.space_group_name_H-M   'P 1'
#
loop_
_entity.id
_entity.type
_entity.pdbx_description
1 polymer ?
#
loop_
_entity_poly.entity_id
_entity_poly.type
_entity_poly.pdbx_seq_one_letter_code
_entity_poly.pdbx_strand_id
1 'polypeptide(L)'
;VAVTVDTVYALVTISDTVGGLGTDDAAFVDNAYDYYGSTWEDADEYSLRTPPLNRVQSTLEADIGPETASDFNDVLSSLSTARGDGDGLDEVTISLLVAARNGELLYDISKWGEDVGLASKATFSRTKTKLEDMNLIDTEKVPIDVGRPRLRLMLGDDRLKDAEPDELASVAQSILAA
;
A
#
# COMPACT_ATOMS: atom_id res chain seq x y z
N VAL A 1 -16.31 -20.70 -13.17
CA VAL A 1 -15.70 -22.05 -13.16
C VAL A 1 -14.35 -21.93 -12.48
N ALA A 2 -13.88 -22.94 -11.77
CA ALA A 2 -12.50 -23.01 -11.27
C ALA A 2 -11.74 -24.04 -12.10
N VAL A 3 -10.56 -23.68 -12.58
CA VAL A 3 -9.71 -24.53 -13.42
C VAL A 3 -8.40 -24.77 -12.67
N THR A 4 -8.06 -26.04 -12.48
CA THR A 4 -6.81 -26.52 -11.88
C THR A 4 -6.20 -27.55 -12.79
N VAL A 5 -4.89 -27.78 -12.67
CA VAL A 5 -4.09 -28.59 -13.62
C VAL A 5 -4.68 -29.96 -13.94
N ASP A 6 -5.48 -30.52 -13.02
CA ASP A 6 -6.06 -31.85 -13.16
C ASP A 6 -7.59 -31.87 -13.20
N THR A 7 -8.28 -30.74 -13.00
CA THR A 7 -9.75 -30.74 -12.79
C THR A 7 -10.39 -29.38 -13.08
N VAL A 8 -11.60 -29.41 -13.62
CA VAL A 8 -12.46 -28.23 -13.82
C VAL A 8 -13.71 -28.35 -12.95
N TYR A 9 -14.04 -27.31 -12.20
CA TYR A 9 -15.22 -27.25 -11.32
C TYR A 9 -16.20 -26.14 -11.72
N ALA A 10 -17.46 -26.50 -11.93
CA ALA A 10 -18.57 -25.55 -11.91
C ALA A 10 -19.02 -25.30 -10.47
N LEU A 11 -19.00 -24.04 -10.03
CA LEU A 11 -19.47 -23.66 -8.70
C LEU A 11 -21.01 -23.62 -8.68
N VAL A 12 -21.61 -24.24 -7.68
CA VAL A 12 -23.06 -24.28 -7.47
C VAL A 12 -23.36 -23.77 -6.07
N THR A 13 -24.21 -22.75 -5.98
CA THR A 13 -24.64 -22.18 -4.69
C THR A 13 -26.09 -22.58 -4.43
N ILE A 14 -26.35 -23.17 -3.26
CA ILE A 14 -27.71 -23.53 -2.79
C ILE A 14 -27.87 -22.99 -1.37
N SER A 15 -28.79 -22.03 -1.20
CA SER A 15 -28.95 -21.28 0.06
C SER A 15 -27.59 -20.72 0.51
N ASP A 16 -27.17 -21.03 1.75
CA ASP A 16 -25.91 -20.53 2.33
C ASP A 16 -24.72 -21.48 2.08
N THR A 17 -24.89 -22.50 1.22
CA THR A 17 -23.85 -23.49 0.93
C THR A 17 -23.34 -23.33 -0.50
N VAL A 18 -22.02 -23.37 -0.67
CA VAL A 18 -21.34 -23.42 -1.98
C VAL A 18 -20.72 -24.80 -2.15
N GLY A 19 -20.98 -25.44 -3.29
CA GLY A 19 -20.38 -26.71 -3.72
C GLY A 19 -19.82 -26.62 -5.14
N GLY A 20 -19.16 -27.69 -5.59
CA GLY A 20 -18.58 -27.78 -6.93
C GLY A 20 -18.99 -29.08 -7.64
N LEU A 21 -19.36 -28.98 -8.91
CA LEU A 21 -19.48 -30.13 -9.82
C LEU A 21 -18.20 -30.18 -10.67
N GLY A 22 -17.39 -31.22 -10.46
CA GLY A 22 -16.08 -31.36 -11.08
C GLY A 22 -16.02 -32.38 -12.20
N THR A 23 -15.09 -32.19 -13.14
CA THR A 23 -14.66 -33.20 -14.12
C THR A 23 -13.13 -33.24 -14.17
N ASP A 24 -12.58 -34.44 -14.20
CA ASP A 24 -11.16 -34.77 -14.39
C ASP A 24 -10.87 -35.33 -15.79
N ASP A 25 -11.86 -35.24 -16.70
CA ASP A 25 -11.67 -35.60 -18.11
C ASP A 25 -10.54 -34.77 -18.73
N ALA A 26 -9.43 -35.44 -19.06
CA ALA A 26 -8.20 -34.77 -19.49
C ALA A 26 -8.42 -33.87 -20.71
N ALA A 27 -9.22 -34.31 -21.70
CA ALA A 27 -9.48 -33.51 -22.89
C ALA A 27 -10.26 -32.23 -22.57
N PHE A 28 -11.21 -32.29 -21.63
CA PHE A 28 -11.94 -31.12 -21.16
C PHE A 28 -11.07 -30.18 -20.31
N VAL A 29 -10.22 -30.73 -19.43
CA VAL A 29 -9.29 -29.95 -18.60
C VAL A 29 -8.29 -29.20 -19.49
N ASP A 30 -7.65 -29.89 -20.44
CA ASP A 30 -6.70 -29.30 -21.39
C ASP A 30 -7.37 -28.18 -22.19
N ASN A 31 -8.59 -28.43 -22.71
CA ASN A 31 -9.33 -27.42 -23.46
C ASN A 31 -9.65 -26.17 -22.63
N ALA A 32 -10.07 -26.35 -21.38
CA ALA A 32 -10.36 -25.23 -20.48
C ALA A 32 -9.08 -24.44 -20.16
N TYR A 33 -7.96 -25.13 -19.94
CA TYR A 33 -6.66 -24.49 -19.72
C TYR A 33 -6.22 -23.65 -20.90
N ASP A 34 -6.23 -24.24 -22.09
CA ASP A 34 -5.84 -23.55 -23.32
C ASP A 34 -6.73 -22.33 -23.55
N TYR A 35 -8.04 -22.48 -23.38
CA TYR A 35 -8.99 -21.37 -23.55
C TYR A 35 -8.68 -20.19 -22.63
N TYR A 36 -8.53 -20.44 -21.32
CA TYR A 36 -8.26 -19.36 -20.36
C TYR A 36 -6.83 -18.83 -20.47
N GLY A 37 -5.86 -19.67 -20.84
CA GLY A 37 -4.49 -19.27 -21.15
C GLY A 37 -4.45 -18.31 -22.33
N SER A 38 -5.02 -18.68 -23.47
CA SER A 38 -5.11 -17.79 -24.64
C SER A 38 -5.92 -16.53 -24.35
N THR A 39 -7.03 -16.64 -23.60
CA THR A 39 -7.82 -15.46 -23.20
C THR A 39 -7.00 -14.48 -22.36
N TRP A 40 -6.12 -14.98 -21.48
CA TRP A 40 -5.22 -14.16 -20.69
C TRP A 40 -4.12 -13.53 -21.54
N GLU A 41 -3.51 -14.29 -22.45
CA GLU A 41 -2.46 -13.81 -23.36
C GLU A 41 -2.98 -12.75 -24.35
N ASP A 42 -4.22 -12.89 -24.81
CA ASP A 42 -4.87 -11.97 -25.74
C ASP A 42 -5.52 -10.75 -25.04
N ALA A 43 -5.56 -10.74 -23.70
CA ALA A 43 -6.18 -9.65 -22.96
C ALA A 43 -5.35 -8.36 -23.05
N ASP A 44 -6.05 -7.22 -23.15
CA ASP A 44 -5.41 -5.91 -23.07
C ASP A 44 -4.75 -5.73 -21.69
N GLU A 45 -3.48 -5.33 -21.69
CA GLU A 45 -2.77 -5.02 -20.45
C GLU A 45 -3.31 -3.71 -19.87
N TYR A 46 -3.85 -3.78 -18.65
CA TYR A 46 -4.27 -2.60 -17.90
C TYR A 46 -3.22 -2.26 -16.83
N SER A 47 -2.59 -1.10 -16.96
CA SER A 47 -1.69 -0.58 -15.94
C SER A 47 -2.50 -0.05 -14.75
N LEU A 48 -2.44 -0.77 -13.63
CA LEU A 48 -2.89 -0.26 -12.35
C LEU A 48 -1.97 0.89 -11.92
N ARG A 49 -2.57 2.03 -11.54
CA ARG A 49 -1.80 3.20 -11.08
C ARG A 49 -1.10 2.97 -9.73
N THR A 50 -1.58 2.00 -8.97
CA THR A 50 -1.02 1.65 -7.65
C THR A 50 -0.10 0.44 -7.81
N PRO A 51 1.14 0.50 -7.30
CA PRO A 51 2.07 -0.61 -7.37
C PRO A 51 1.58 -1.83 -6.55
N PRO A 52 2.01 -3.05 -6.93
CA PRO A 52 1.72 -4.25 -6.15
C PRO A 52 2.20 -4.12 -4.69
N LEU A 53 1.37 -4.51 -3.73
CA LEU A 53 1.68 -4.36 -2.30
C LEU A 53 2.97 -5.09 -1.90
N ASN A 54 3.20 -6.29 -2.43
CA ASN A 54 4.43 -7.05 -2.17
C ASN A 54 5.69 -6.27 -2.61
N ARG A 55 5.62 -5.56 -3.74
CA ARG A 55 6.71 -4.72 -4.23
C ARG A 55 6.93 -3.53 -3.30
N VAL A 56 5.86 -2.87 -2.87
CA VAL A 56 5.92 -1.77 -1.88
C VAL A 56 6.60 -2.26 -0.61
N GLN A 57 6.15 -3.37 -0.02
CA GLN A 57 6.70 -3.94 1.22
C GLN A 57 8.19 -4.30 1.08
N SER A 58 8.55 -5.08 0.06
CA SER A 58 9.93 -5.53 -0.11
C SER A 58 10.90 -4.40 -0.37
N THR A 59 10.48 -3.37 -1.11
CA THR A 59 11.35 -2.21 -1.42
C THR A 59 11.40 -1.22 -0.28
N LEU A 60 10.32 -1.05 0.50
CA LEU A 60 10.34 -0.22 1.69
C LEU A 60 11.31 -0.80 2.73
N GLU A 61 11.31 -2.12 2.91
CA GLU A 61 12.27 -2.81 3.79
C GLU A 61 13.72 -2.66 3.30
N ALA A 62 13.95 -2.81 1.98
CA ALA A 62 15.29 -2.78 1.40
C ALA A 62 15.88 -1.37 1.27
N ASP A 63 15.08 -0.38 0.89
CA ASP A 63 15.55 0.96 0.52
C ASP A 63 15.40 1.99 1.65
N ILE A 64 14.44 1.77 2.57
CA ILE A 64 14.18 2.68 3.68
C ILE A 64 14.58 2.01 5.00
N GLY A 65 13.95 0.89 5.35
CA GLY A 65 14.34 0.09 6.50
C GLY A 65 13.24 -0.85 7.02
N PRO A 66 13.62 -1.89 7.79
CA PRO A 66 12.69 -2.90 8.28
C PRO A 66 11.68 -2.36 9.31
N GLU A 67 12.06 -1.38 10.13
CA GLU A 67 11.15 -0.75 11.11
C GLU A 67 10.05 0.03 10.40
N THR A 68 10.42 0.91 9.47
CA THR A 68 9.50 1.65 8.60
C THR A 68 8.59 0.70 7.81
N ALA A 69 9.11 -0.43 7.32
CA ALA A 69 8.30 -1.43 6.62
C ALA A 69 7.31 -2.16 7.52
N SER A 70 7.71 -2.49 8.76
CA SER A 70 6.81 -3.08 9.75
C SER A 70 5.68 -2.13 10.10
N ASP A 71 6.01 -0.88 10.45
CA ASP A 71 5.03 0.15 10.80
C ASP A 71 4.04 0.40 9.66
N PHE A 72 4.51 0.41 8.41
CA PHE A 72 3.61 0.54 7.24
C PHE A 72 2.62 -0.60 7.14
N ASN A 73 3.06 -1.84 7.40
CA ASN A 73 2.18 -3.01 7.38
C ASN A 73 1.16 -2.99 8.50
N ASP A 74 1.56 -2.56 9.69
CA ASP A 74 0.68 -2.44 10.85
C ASP A 74 -0.42 -1.40 10.56
N VAL A 75 -0.07 -0.23 10.03
CA VAL A 75 -1.04 0.79 9.58
C VAL A 75 -1.98 0.24 8.50
N LEU A 76 -1.43 -0.44 7.49
CA LEU A 76 -2.24 -0.97 6.39
C LEU A 76 -3.20 -2.07 6.87
N SER A 77 -2.77 -2.91 7.81
CA SER A 77 -3.59 -3.97 8.39
C SER A 77 -4.79 -3.42 9.17
N SER A 78 -4.61 -2.31 9.89
CA SER A 78 -5.70 -1.67 10.62
C SER A 78 -6.71 -1.02 9.67
N LEU A 79 -6.25 -0.40 8.59
CA LEU A 79 -7.12 0.13 7.52
C LEU A 79 -7.90 -0.96 6.78
N SER A 80 -7.30 -2.14 6.59
CA SER A 80 -7.93 -3.27 5.90
C SER A 80 -9.12 -3.83 6.68
N THR A 81 -9.05 -3.80 8.01
CA THR A 81 -10.12 -4.27 8.90
C THR A 81 -11.21 -3.21 9.08
N ALA A 82 -10.86 -1.93 9.00
CA ALA A 82 -11.76 -0.80 8.95
C ALA A 82 -12.29 -0.57 7.52
N ARG A 83 -13.17 -1.47 7.05
CA ARG A 83 -13.81 -1.37 5.73
C ARG A 83 -14.63 -0.07 5.63
N GLY A 84 -14.03 1.00 5.09
CA GLY A 84 -14.62 2.31 4.87
C GLY A 84 -14.51 2.75 3.41
N ASP A 85 -15.50 3.53 2.96
CA ASP A 85 -15.92 3.77 1.57
C ASP A 85 -14.97 4.66 0.73
N GLY A 86 -13.66 4.42 0.77
CA GLY A 86 -12.69 5.15 -0.05
C GLY A 86 -12.37 6.57 0.42
N ASP A 87 -12.84 6.97 1.61
CA ASP A 87 -12.53 8.26 2.27
C ASP A 87 -11.36 8.13 3.28
N GLY A 88 -10.51 7.13 3.08
CA GLY A 88 -9.34 6.84 3.91
C GLY A 88 -8.15 7.75 3.60
N LEU A 89 -7.08 7.63 4.40
CA LEU A 89 -5.81 8.28 4.07
C LEU A 89 -5.25 7.66 2.79
N ASP A 90 -4.81 8.50 1.85
CA ASP A 90 -4.13 8.01 0.66
C ASP A 90 -2.76 7.40 1.00
N GLU A 91 -2.23 6.60 0.08
CA GLU A 91 -1.01 5.83 0.30
C GLU A 91 0.22 6.72 0.49
N VAL A 92 0.22 7.93 -0.10
CA VAL A 92 1.29 8.92 0.09
C VAL A 92 1.25 9.49 1.50
N THR A 93 0.06 9.75 2.02
CA THR A 93 -0.16 10.23 3.39
C THR A 93 0.29 9.20 4.41
N ILE A 94 -0.09 7.92 4.22
CA ILE A 94 0.37 6.82 5.06
C ILE A 94 1.90 6.72 5.04
N SER A 95 2.50 6.75 3.84
CA SER A 95 3.96 6.68 3.69
C SER A 95 4.67 7.81 4.42
N LEU A 96 4.14 9.04 4.38
CA LEU A 96 4.71 10.19 5.07
C LEU A 96 4.55 10.11 6.59
N LEU A 97 3.42 9.63 7.10
CA LEU A 97 3.21 9.45 8.55
C LEU A 97 4.13 8.38 9.12
N VAL A 98 4.26 7.24 8.43
CA VAL A 98 5.16 6.15 8.83
C VAL A 98 6.62 6.60 8.76
N ALA A 99 7.01 7.29 7.69
CA ALA A 99 8.35 7.88 7.57
C ALA A 99 8.63 8.91 8.68
N ALA A 100 7.64 9.72 9.05
CA ALA A 100 7.75 10.69 10.14
C ALA A 100 7.91 10.04 11.51
N ARG A 101 7.21 8.93 11.76
CA ARG A 101 7.36 8.14 12.99
C ARG A 101 8.76 7.55 13.14
N ASN A 102 9.33 7.09 12.03
CA ASN A 102 10.64 6.45 11.98
C ASN A 102 11.81 7.44 11.79
N GLY A 103 11.53 8.76 11.70
CA GLY A 103 12.58 9.76 11.56
C GLY A 103 13.30 9.73 10.21
N GLU A 104 12.61 9.26 9.16
CA GLU A 104 13.16 9.11 7.83
C GLU A 104 13.35 10.45 7.11
N LEU A 105 14.28 10.50 6.18
CA LEU A 105 14.49 11.70 5.38
C LEU A 105 13.43 11.80 4.28
N LEU A 106 12.81 12.97 4.14
CA LEU A 106 11.84 13.26 3.09
C LEU A 106 12.37 12.91 1.70
N TYR A 107 13.67 13.14 1.47
CA TYR A 107 14.31 12.82 0.19
C TYR A 107 14.26 11.32 -0.11
N ASP A 108 14.56 10.47 0.89
CA ASP A 108 14.67 9.03 0.70
C ASP A 108 13.27 8.42 0.48
N ILE A 109 12.28 8.76 1.31
CA ILE A 109 10.90 8.28 1.12
C ILE A 109 10.25 8.81 -0.17
N SER A 110 10.50 10.07 -0.55
CA SER A 110 9.94 10.63 -1.80
C SER A 110 10.60 10.03 -3.04
N LYS A 111 11.89 9.69 -2.96
CA LYS A 111 12.60 9.01 -4.05
C LYS A 111 12.10 7.58 -4.18
N TRP A 112 12.04 6.84 -3.07
CA TRP A 112 11.48 5.49 -3.03
C TRP A 112 10.07 5.46 -3.61
N GLY A 113 9.18 6.35 -3.15
CA GLY A 113 7.80 6.41 -3.63
C GLY A 113 7.68 6.69 -5.13
N GLU A 114 8.61 7.46 -5.70
CA GLU A 114 8.67 7.68 -7.15
C GLU A 114 9.20 6.43 -7.89
N ASP A 115 10.26 5.80 -7.37
CA ASP A 115 10.92 4.64 -7.97
C ASP A 115 10.00 3.39 -8.00
N VAL A 116 9.12 3.23 -6.99
CA VAL A 116 8.11 2.16 -6.96
C VAL A 116 6.83 2.50 -7.73
N GLY A 117 6.68 3.75 -8.18
CA GLY A 117 5.50 4.22 -8.89
C GLY A 117 4.30 4.56 -8.00
N LEU A 118 4.53 4.82 -6.70
CA LEU A 118 3.48 5.23 -5.76
C LEU A 118 2.97 6.64 -6.09
N ALA A 119 3.88 7.61 -6.19
CA ALA A 119 3.56 8.98 -6.58
C ALA A 119 4.81 9.78 -6.97
N SER A 120 4.60 10.88 -7.70
CA SER A 120 5.70 11.80 -8.03
C SER A 120 6.28 12.51 -6.81
N LYS A 121 7.55 12.93 -6.86
CA LYS A 121 8.14 13.80 -5.83
C LYS A 121 7.36 15.09 -5.57
N ALA A 122 6.72 15.63 -6.62
CA ALA A 122 5.87 16.81 -6.47
C ALA A 122 4.61 16.52 -5.63
N THR A 123 4.04 15.32 -5.77
CA THR A 123 2.91 14.86 -4.95
C THR A 123 3.35 14.73 -3.49
N PHE A 124 4.45 14.02 -3.22
CA PHE A 124 5.01 13.92 -1.86
C PHE A 124 5.25 15.28 -1.22
N SER A 125 5.85 16.23 -1.96
CA SER A 125 6.09 17.59 -1.47
C SER A 125 4.79 18.32 -1.09
N ARG A 126 3.75 18.25 -1.93
CA ARG A 126 2.45 18.87 -1.65
C ARG A 126 1.74 18.22 -0.47
N THR A 127 1.73 16.88 -0.41
CA THR A 127 1.13 16.15 0.71
C THR A 127 1.87 16.46 2.01
N LYS A 128 3.21 16.51 1.98
CA LYS A 128 4.03 16.93 3.12
C LYS A 128 3.65 18.32 3.61
N THR A 129 3.55 19.31 2.72
CA THR A 129 3.12 20.67 3.11
C THR A 129 1.71 20.66 3.72
N LYS A 130 0.77 19.92 3.14
CA LYS A 130 -0.58 19.79 3.72
C LYS A 130 -0.55 19.20 5.13
N LEU A 131 0.27 18.17 5.36
CA LEU A 131 0.39 17.53 6.68
C LEU A 131 1.08 18.45 7.71
N GLU A 132 2.06 19.25 7.30
CA GLU A 132 2.67 20.27 8.17
C GLU A 132 1.68 21.39 8.52
N ASP A 133 0.91 21.88 7.55
CA ASP A 133 -0.11 22.92 7.77
C ASP A 133 -1.18 22.46 8.77
N MET A 134 -1.39 21.14 8.87
CA MET A 134 -2.31 20.50 9.80
C MET A 134 -1.64 19.99 11.09
N ASN A 135 -0.36 20.31 11.29
CA ASN A 135 0.44 19.90 12.45
C ASN A 135 0.53 18.37 12.65
N LEU A 136 0.33 17.58 11.58
CA LEU A 136 0.45 16.12 11.62
C LEU A 136 1.91 15.66 11.56
N ILE A 137 2.71 16.38 10.78
CA ILE A 137 4.16 16.16 10.67
C ILE A 137 4.91 17.47 10.83
N ASP A 138 6.17 17.36 11.19
CA ASP A 138 7.16 18.44 11.25
C ASP A 138 8.42 18.03 10.48
N THR A 139 9.32 19.00 10.25
CA THR A 139 10.63 18.71 9.67
C THR A 139 11.81 19.30 10.44
N GLU A 140 12.85 18.49 10.59
CA GLU A 140 14.14 18.90 11.14
C GLU A 140 15.20 18.98 10.02
N LYS A 141 16.05 20.01 10.04
CA LYS A 141 17.14 20.15 9.07
C LYS A 141 18.32 19.28 9.45
N VAL A 142 18.72 18.39 8.54
CA VAL A 142 19.88 17.51 8.66
C VAL A 142 21.00 18.03 7.75
N PRO A 143 22.13 18.50 8.30
CA PRO A 143 23.28 18.93 7.50
C PRO A 143 23.81 17.82 6.60
N ILE A 144 24.33 18.21 5.43
CA ILE A 144 25.03 17.34 4.49
C ILE A 144 26.31 18.01 4.01
N ASP A 145 27.27 17.23 3.51
CA ASP A 145 28.58 17.74 3.11
C ASP A 145 28.53 18.75 1.97
N VAL A 146 27.62 18.57 1.01
CA VAL A 146 27.46 19.46 -0.14
C VAL A 146 25.98 19.66 -0.46
N GLY A 147 25.56 20.92 -0.58
CA GLY A 147 24.20 21.29 -1.00
C GLY A 147 23.32 21.80 0.13
N ARG A 148 22.01 21.69 -0.05
CA ARG A 148 21.03 22.12 0.96
C ARG A 148 20.82 21.00 1.99
N PRO A 149 20.66 21.32 3.29
CA PRO A 149 20.30 20.34 4.29
C PRO A 149 19.10 19.50 3.86
N ARG A 150 19.13 18.20 4.20
CA ARG A 150 17.97 17.32 4.03
C ARG A 150 16.96 17.60 5.13
N LEU A 151 15.72 17.16 4.91
CA LEU A 151 14.65 17.29 5.88
C LEU A 151 14.36 15.91 6.46
N ARG A 152 14.56 15.75 7.77
CA ARG A 152 14.06 14.61 8.54
C ARG A 152 12.61 14.86 8.87
N LEU A 153 11.76 13.88 8.62
CA LEU A 153 10.34 13.91 8.98
C LEU A 153 10.19 13.56 10.45
N MET A 154 9.27 14.23 11.14
CA MET A 154 8.93 14.00 12.54
C MET A 154 7.40 14.05 12.68
N LEU A 155 6.82 13.37 13.65
CA LEU A 155 5.40 13.56 13.98
C LEU A 155 5.20 14.91 14.68
N GLY A 156 4.21 15.68 14.23
CA GLY A 156 3.95 17.04 14.73
C GLY A 156 3.01 17.06 15.94
N ASP A 157 1.99 16.20 15.95
CA ASP A 157 0.98 16.12 17.03
C ASP A 157 1.39 15.07 18.08
N ASP A 158 1.29 15.43 19.37
CA ASP A 158 1.65 14.52 20.46
C ASP A 158 0.78 13.25 20.48
N ARG A 159 -0.48 13.33 20.05
CA ARG A 159 -1.35 12.15 19.92
C ARG A 159 -0.83 11.14 18.91
N LEU A 160 -0.13 11.60 17.88
CA LEU A 160 0.51 10.69 16.91
C LEU A 160 1.78 10.08 17.48
N LYS A 161 2.54 10.83 18.28
CA LYS A 161 3.77 10.34 18.91
C LYS A 161 3.49 9.23 19.93
N ASP A 162 2.38 9.34 20.63
CA ASP A 162 1.92 8.37 21.63
C ASP A 162 1.16 7.17 21.02
N ALA A 163 0.84 7.23 19.72
CA ALA A 163 0.07 6.18 19.04
C ALA A 163 0.94 4.97 18.66
N GLU A 164 0.34 3.79 18.79
CA GLU A 164 0.90 2.57 18.20
C GLU A 164 0.79 2.61 16.66
N PRO A 165 1.61 1.83 15.92
CA PRO A 165 1.64 1.98 14.47
C PRO A 165 0.28 1.67 13.82
N ASP A 166 -0.44 0.68 14.31
CA ASP A 166 -1.79 0.33 13.84
C ASP A 166 -2.84 1.42 14.13
N GLU A 167 -2.59 2.29 15.10
CA GLU A 167 -3.49 3.40 15.47
C GLU A 167 -3.24 4.68 14.66
N LEU A 168 -2.04 4.86 14.08
CA LEU A 168 -1.61 6.11 13.42
C LEU A 168 -2.63 6.65 12.41
N ALA A 169 -3.17 5.78 11.55
CA ALA A 169 -4.12 6.21 10.53
C ALA A 169 -5.43 6.71 11.15
N SER A 170 -5.93 6.02 12.17
CA SER A 170 -7.16 6.41 12.87
C SER A 170 -6.98 7.73 13.63
N VAL A 171 -5.84 7.91 14.29
CA VAL A 171 -5.50 9.15 14.98
C VAL A 171 -5.39 10.28 13.97
N ALA A 172 -4.62 10.12 12.89
CA ALA A 172 -4.49 11.14 11.85
C ALA A 172 -5.84 11.53 11.23
N GLN A 173 -6.71 10.56 10.91
CA GLN A 173 -8.07 10.85 10.44
C GLN A 173 -8.90 11.65 11.45
N SER A 174 -8.81 11.32 12.74
CA SER A 174 -9.53 12.06 13.79
C SER A 174 -9.08 13.53 13.88
N ILE A 175 -7.81 13.80 13.56
CA ILE A 175 -7.24 15.16 13.51
C ILE A 175 -7.71 15.89 12.25
N LEU A 176 -7.73 15.21 11.11
CA LEU A 176 -8.18 15.78 9.84
C LEU A 176 -9.68 16.15 9.83
N ALA A 177 -10.47 15.45 10.64
CA ALA A 177 -11.92 15.66 10.76
C ALA A 177 -12.32 16.75 11.78
N ALA A 178 -11.37 17.30 12.53
CA ALA A 178 -11.58 18.31 13.57
C ALA A 178 -11.48 19.74 13.02
#